data_AF-A0A7C9N0N1-F1
#
_entry.id   AF-A0A7C9N0N1-F1
#
_cell.length_a   1.000
_cell.length_b   1.000
_cell.length_c   1.000
_cell.angle_alpha   90.00
_cell.angle_beta   90.00
_cell.angle_gamma   90.00
#
_symmetry.space_group_name_H-M   'P 1'
#
loop_
_entity.id
_entity.type
_entity.pdbx_description
1 polymer ?
#
loop_
_entity_poly.entity_id
_entity_poly.type
_entity_poly.pdbx_seq_one_letter_code
_entity_poly.pdbx_strand_id
1 'polypeptide(L)'
;MTIFRRLALLVAALLCLPATALTAEVKTFAVAPFTVHGPEKYQYLGQGVQSMLESRMNWPGHLAPMDKAKAGARLAKSPASESDAKKIAGELGVDYLAYGSVTVSGEQASVDIMVVGRDGKKWPKSLNTKVSELIPAMERTAQALNNEIFKRPASAAAGGKGGEPTSQLNPDFVVNQTTEGAQKTYLNPNFRYAGPADTAGVWRSQSMPIVSRGIAVADFNGDGQNEVAILAQHSVEVFQYKDRQLMPIAKYETAPNFNLLNISTLDINGDGKAEIIVSVSYFKEPRSFILNLEGNKLSELYKDIKLYLNVVPVAPDFNRQLVGSRGEQKEIFVPGVHNVIFSGGQPQLSTRITLPSKANPFNFVFMPEKSGYKVIINDDQDHIVVYTAKGERVAATEEQYCGSAIGLEFDPLMAPMEKPKTDHLWTYYYIPLPMIVANLGQDNRSEVLVSKNISLAAQFFETFRTFSQGEIHSLYWDGVGMNLLWKTRRIKGTVTGYALADIDNDGQKELVVCITTWPGAAGLSARRTIVLAYKLDGSSMSQPGEFGIDQSE
;
A
#
# COMPACT_ATOMS: atom_id res chain seq x y z
N MET A 1 33.17 31.41 63.53
CA MET A 1 32.00 30.62 63.04
C MET A 1 30.95 31.43 62.27
N THR A 2 30.90 32.76 62.41
CA THR A 2 29.91 33.63 61.75
C THR A 2 30.25 34.02 60.30
N ILE A 3 31.53 34.15 59.95
CA ILE A 3 31.98 34.47 58.59
C ILE A 3 31.74 33.30 57.62
N PHE A 4 32.02 32.07 58.05
CA PHE A 4 31.78 30.86 57.26
C PHE A 4 30.29 30.62 56.95
N ARG A 5 29.39 30.93 57.91
CA ARG A 5 27.94 30.87 57.68
C ARG A 5 27.45 31.94 56.71
N ARG A 6 28.02 33.15 56.75
CA ARG A 6 27.67 34.23 55.81
C ARG A 6 28.17 33.94 54.39
N LEU A 7 29.35 33.33 54.25
CA LEU A 7 29.88 32.91 52.96
C LEU A 7 29.07 31.75 52.35
N ALA A 8 28.67 30.78 53.16
CA ALA A 8 27.81 29.67 52.72
C ALA A 8 26.42 30.14 52.27
N LEU A 9 25.84 31.14 52.96
CA LEU A 9 24.55 31.75 52.56
C LEU A 9 24.66 32.57 51.27
N LEU A 10 25.80 33.21 51.00
CA LEU A 10 26.02 33.98 49.78
C LEU A 10 26.25 33.07 48.56
N VAL A 11 26.93 31.93 48.74
CA VAL A 11 27.08 30.90 47.70
C VAL A 11 25.76 30.18 47.44
N ALA A 12 24.95 29.91 48.48
CA ALA A 12 23.61 29.36 48.33
C ALA A 12 22.64 30.34 47.64
N ALA A 13 22.78 31.64 47.86
CA ALA A 13 21.97 32.66 47.19
C ALA A 13 22.35 32.85 45.70
N LEU A 14 23.64 32.69 45.34
CA LEU A 14 24.07 32.73 43.93
C LEU A 14 23.61 31.50 43.12
N LEU A 15 23.40 30.35 43.78
CA LEU A 15 22.89 29.12 43.16
C LEU A 15 21.38 29.13 42.90
N CYS A 16 20.65 30.14 43.40
CA CYS A 16 19.20 30.29 43.21
C CYS A 16 18.82 31.34 42.14
N LEU A 17 19.78 31.88 41.39
CA LEU A 17 19.46 32.66 40.18
C LEU A 17 18.95 31.68 39.12
N PRO A 18 17.72 31.83 38.60
CA PRO A 18 17.25 31.01 37.50
C PRO A 18 18.16 31.29 36.31
N ALA A 19 18.95 30.29 35.91
CA ALA A 19 19.60 30.31 34.62
C ALA A 19 18.48 30.36 33.58
N THR A 20 18.25 31.53 32.98
CA THR A 20 17.50 31.61 31.74
C THR A 20 18.34 30.87 30.70
N ALA A 21 18.10 29.57 30.58
CA ALA A 21 18.52 28.83 29.41
C ALA A 21 17.88 29.56 28.23
N LEU A 22 18.70 30.26 27.44
CA LEU A 22 18.36 30.64 26.08
C LEU A 22 18.18 29.33 25.32
N THR A 23 16.99 28.74 25.41
CA THR A 23 16.55 27.72 24.49
C THR A 23 16.57 28.36 23.12
N ALA A 24 17.52 27.96 22.26
CA ALA A 24 17.54 28.38 20.87
C ALA A 24 16.16 28.04 20.27
N GLU A 25 15.42 29.06 19.88
CA GLU A 25 14.10 28.89 19.30
C GLU A 25 14.25 28.10 17.99
N VAL A 26 13.59 26.94 17.92
CA VAL A 26 13.61 26.08 16.73
C VAL A 26 12.92 26.84 15.62
N LYS A 27 13.66 27.18 14.56
CA LYS A 27 13.10 27.89 13.41
C LYS A 27 12.14 26.99 12.65
N THR A 28 11.21 27.56 11.92
CA THR A 28 10.19 26.83 11.17
C THR A 28 10.32 27.05 9.67
N PHE A 29 9.94 26.06 8.86
CA PHE A 29 9.92 26.23 7.41
C PHE A 29 8.73 25.54 6.73
N ALA A 30 8.43 25.98 5.51
CA ALA A 30 7.49 25.33 4.62
C ALA A 30 8.11 25.11 3.23
N VAL A 31 7.63 24.10 2.52
CA VAL A 31 7.99 23.86 1.12
C VAL A 31 6.73 23.91 0.28
N ALA A 32 6.65 24.88 -0.62
CA ALA A 32 5.54 25.01 -1.55
C ALA A 32 5.56 23.90 -2.62
N PRO A 33 4.40 23.57 -3.22
CA PRO A 33 4.36 22.64 -4.34
C PRO A 33 5.27 23.09 -5.49
N PHE A 34 6.11 22.19 -6.00
CA PHE A 34 6.97 22.51 -7.14
C PHE A 34 6.18 22.48 -8.44
N THR A 35 6.37 23.49 -9.28
CA THR A 35 5.74 23.55 -10.61
C THR A 35 6.47 22.64 -11.57
N VAL A 36 5.77 21.73 -12.27
CA VAL A 36 6.41 20.84 -13.26
C VAL A 36 6.09 21.28 -14.68
N HIS A 37 7.13 21.66 -15.43
CA HIS A 37 7.08 21.97 -16.85
C HIS A 37 7.57 20.77 -17.66
N GLY A 38 6.66 19.97 -18.20
CA GLY A 38 7.02 18.80 -19.00
C GLY A 38 5.82 17.89 -19.28
N PRO A 39 6.04 16.76 -19.99
CA PRO A 39 5.00 15.79 -20.29
C PRO A 39 4.20 15.35 -19.05
N GLU A 40 2.90 15.04 -19.23
CA GLU A 40 1.97 14.69 -18.14
C GLU A 40 2.50 13.54 -17.26
N LYS A 41 3.21 12.59 -17.87
CA LYS A 41 3.84 11.47 -17.16
C LYS A 41 4.81 11.89 -16.07
N TYR A 42 5.35 13.12 -16.06
CA TYR A 42 6.33 13.60 -15.08
C TYR A 42 5.74 14.55 -14.03
N GLN A 43 4.44 14.84 -14.05
CA GLN A 43 3.82 15.78 -13.10
C GLN A 43 3.96 15.33 -11.63
N TYR A 44 4.17 14.03 -11.39
CA TYR A 44 4.45 13.49 -10.05
C TYR A 44 5.76 14.04 -9.43
N LEU A 45 6.71 14.52 -10.24
CA LEU A 45 8.00 15.02 -9.77
C LEU A 45 7.84 16.23 -8.85
N GLY A 46 6.81 17.05 -9.03
CA GLY A 46 6.58 18.23 -8.19
C GLY A 46 6.36 17.86 -6.72
N GLN A 47 5.52 16.85 -6.48
CA GLN A 47 5.25 16.34 -5.13
C GLN A 47 6.46 15.58 -4.57
N GLY A 48 7.17 14.81 -5.40
CA GLY A 48 8.38 14.09 -5.00
C GLY A 48 9.50 15.03 -4.54
N VAL A 49 9.80 16.07 -5.32
CA VAL A 49 10.81 17.08 -4.98
C VAL A 49 10.42 17.87 -3.73
N GLN A 50 9.14 18.25 -3.61
CA GLN A 50 8.62 18.91 -2.41
C GLN A 50 8.85 18.06 -1.15
N SER A 51 8.42 16.79 -1.16
CA SER A 51 8.56 15.88 -0.02
C SER A 51 10.02 15.63 0.36
N MET A 52 10.91 15.53 -0.64
CA MET A 52 12.34 15.34 -0.38
C MET A 52 12.95 16.57 0.30
N LEU A 53 12.62 17.77 -0.19
CA LEU A 53 13.13 19.00 0.39
C LEU A 53 12.58 19.22 1.81
N GLU A 54 11.31 18.87 2.07
CA GLU A 54 10.72 18.84 3.42
C GLU A 54 11.51 17.91 4.36
N SER A 55 11.81 16.69 3.91
CA SER A 55 12.55 15.72 4.72
C SER A 55 13.97 16.21 5.04
N ARG A 56 14.66 16.78 4.04
CA ARG A 56 16.08 17.12 4.16
C ARG A 56 16.34 18.44 4.85
N MET A 57 15.46 19.43 4.71
CA MET A 57 15.58 20.70 5.45
C MET A 57 15.29 20.52 6.95
N ASN A 58 14.58 19.45 7.35
CA ASN A 58 14.35 19.18 8.76
C ASN A 58 15.67 18.94 9.51
N TRP A 59 15.92 19.75 10.54
CA TRP A 59 17.05 19.63 11.44
C TRP A 59 16.54 19.62 12.89
N PRO A 60 16.49 18.44 13.54
CA PRO A 60 15.98 18.30 14.89
C PRO A 60 16.62 19.29 15.87
N GLY A 61 15.78 20.01 16.62
CA GLY A 61 16.18 21.03 17.58
C GLY A 61 16.65 22.37 17.01
N HIS A 62 16.60 22.57 15.68
CA HIS A 62 17.11 23.79 15.04
C HIS A 62 16.23 24.32 13.90
N LEU A 63 15.68 23.44 13.05
CA LEU A 63 14.76 23.79 11.96
C LEU A 63 13.69 22.70 11.80
N ALA A 64 12.41 23.03 12.01
CA ALA A 64 11.30 22.08 11.93
C ALA A 64 10.29 22.45 10.82
N PRO A 65 9.70 21.47 10.12
CA PRO A 65 8.65 21.73 9.15
C PRO A 65 7.39 22.26 9.84
N MET A 66 6.65 23.15 9.18
CA MET A 66 5.38 23.62 9.70
C MET A 66 4.30 22.53 9.69
N ASP A 67 3.34 22.63 10.60
CA ASP A 67 2.17 21.75 10.64
C ASP A 67 1.36 21.86 9.33
N LYS A 68 1.17 20.73 8.64
CA LYS A 68 0.44 20.64 7.37
C LYS A 68 -1.03 21.09 7.51
N ALA A 69 -1.64 20.97 8.68
CA ALA A 69 -2.99 21.47 8.94
C ALA A 69 -3.07 23.01 8.97
N LYS A 70 -1.96 23.69 9.30
CA LYS A 70 -1.85 25.16 9.29
C LYS A 70 -1.47 25.75 7.94
N ALA A 71 -0.86 24.95 7.05
CA ALA A 71 -0.50 25.38 5.69
C ALA A 71 -1.73 25.63 4.79
N GLY A 72 -2.81 24.86 4.98
CA GLY A 72 -4.14 25.09 4.40
C GLY A 72 -4.18 25.42 2.90
N ALA A 73 -5.18 26.20 2.48
CA ALA A 73 -5.33 26.68 1.10
C ALA A 73 -4.24 27.69 0.66
N ARG A 74 -3.47 28.23 1.61
CA ARG A 74 -2.48 29.30 1.38
C ARG A 74 -1.21 28.79 0.72
N LEU A 75 -0.88 27.51 0.90
CA LEU A 75 0.24 26.84 0.23
C LEU A 75 -0.22 25.92 -0.92
N ALA A 76 -1.46 26.05 -1.39
CA ALA A 76 -2.03 25.17 -2.42
C ALA A 76 -1.39 25.35 -3.81
N LYS A 77 -0.66 26.45 -4.04
CA LYS A 77 0.04 26.76 -5.28
C LYS A 77 1.45 27.25 -4.99
N SER A 78 2.36 27.04 -5.94
CA SER A 78 3.70 27.62 -5.90
C SER A 78 3.62 29.16 -5.96
N PRO A 79 4.40 29.91 -5.17
CA PRO A 79 4.50 31.35 -5.27
C PRO A 79 4.86 31.81 -6.69
N ALA A 80 4.20 32.86 -7.19
CA ALA A 80 4.46 33.37 -8.53
C ALA A 80 5.70 34.27 -8.62
N SER A 81 6.15 34.80 -7.48
CA SER A 81 7.31 35.71 -7.39
C SER A 81 7.94 35.66 -6.00
N GLU A 82 9.12 36.26 -5.84
CA GLU A 82 9.76 36.39 -4.54
C GLU A 82 8.94 37.26 -3.56
N SER A 83 8.29 38.31 -4.05
CA SER A 83 7.44 39.16 -3.21
C SER A 83 6.21 38.40 -2.71
N ASP A 84 5.65 37.53 -3.54
CA ASP A 84 4.57 36.62 -3.18
C ASP A 84 5.05 35.56 -2.18
N ALA A 85 6.22 34.98 -2.40
CA ALA A 85 6.84 34.03 -1.46
C ALA A 85 7.08 34.64 -0.07
N LYS A 86 7.58 35.88 0.01
CA LYS A 86 7.76 36.60 1.28
C LYS A 86 6.45 36.88 1.99
N LYS A 87 5.41 37.25 1.23
CA LYS A 87 4.06 37.47 1.76
C LYS A 87 3.48 36.18 2.33
N ILE A 88 3.55 35.07 1.57
CA ILE A 88 3.08 33.75 1.99
C ILE A 88 3.83 33.29 3.25
N ALA A 89 5.16 33.42 3.28
CA ALA A 89 5.96 33.08 4.46
C ALA A 89 5.54 33.88 5.70
N GLY A 90 5.29 35.19 5.54
CA GLY A 90 4.80 36.06 6.60
C GLY A 90 3.40 35.70 7.08
N GLU A 91 2.49 35.36 6.16
CA GLU A 91 1.12 34.92 6.48
C GLU A 91 1.09 33.56 7.20
N LEU A 92 2.00 32.65 6.83
CA LEU A 92 2.12 31.32 7.45
C LEU A 92 2.92 31.33 8.75
N GLY A 93 3.60 32.43 9.06
CA GLY A 93 4.44 32.56 10.24
C GLY A 93 5.68 31.67 10.22
N VAL A 94 6.17 31.28 9.03
CA VAL A 94 7.39 30.45 8.89
C VAL A 94 8.64 31.30 8.73
N ASP A 95 9.76 30.83 9.26
CA ASP A 95 11.06 31.52 9.15
C ASP A 95 11.67 31.37 7.75
N TYR A 96 11.37 30.26 7.07
CA TYR A 96 11.84 29.98 5.71
C TYR A 96 10.71 29.41 4.84
N LEU A 97 10.64 29.86 3.58
CA LEU A 97 9.79 29.26 2.56
C LEU A 97 10.65 28.82 1.38
N ALA A 98 10.58 27.53 1.06
CA ALA A 98 11.21 26.95 -0.12
C ALA A 98 10.17 26.77 -1.24
N TYR A 99 10.51 27.11 -2.47
CA TYR A 99 9.67 26.92 -3.65
C TYR A 99 10.52 26.76 -4.91
N GLY A 100 9.92 26.33 -6.01
CA GLY A 100 10.67 26.09 -7.22
C GLY A 100 9.89 25.43 -8.35
N SER A 101 10.63 25.03 -9.38
CA SER A 101 10.10 24.33 -10.53
C SER A 101 11.02 23.20 -11.00
N VAL A 102 10.42 22.22 -11.68
CA VAL A 102 11.09 21.12 -12.35
C VAL A 102 10.74 21.22 -13.83
N THR A 103 11.73 21.38 -14.70
CA THR A 103 11.53 21.38 -16.15
C THR A 103 12.09 20.11 -16.74
N VAL A 104 11.27 19.32 -17.44
CA VAL A 104 11.67 18.05 -18.06
C VAL A 104 11.55 18.14 -19.58
N SER A 105 12.67 17.90 -20.26
CA SER A 105 12.76 17.83 -21.71
C SER A 105 13.47 16.55 -22.13
N GLY A 106 12.74 15.63 -22.76
CA GLY A 106 13.25 14.30 -23.09
C GLY A 106 13.64 13.50 -21.83
N GLU A 107 14.94 13.19 -21.73
CA GLU A 107 15.55 12.50 -20.58
C GLU A 107 16.29 13.45 -19.62
N GLN A 108 16.27 14.75 -19.89
CA GLN A 108 16.93 15.77 -19.06
C GLN A 108 15.91 16.47 -18.17
N ALA A 109 16.33 16.78 -16.95
CA ALA A 109 15.59 17.54 -15.96
C ALA A 109 16.43 18.71 -15.44
N SER A 110 15.83 19.89 -15.40
CA SER A 110 16.31 21.06 -14.68
C SER A 110 15.46 21.24 -13.42
N VAL A 111 16.06 21.50 -12.28
CA VAL A 111 15.34 21.89 -11.07
C VAL A 111 15.87 23.24 -10.60
N ASP A 112 14.95 24.17 -10.40
CA ASP A 112 15.21 25.47 -9.83
C ASP A 112 14.58 25.53 -8.44
N ILE A 113 15.38 25.82 -7.42
CA ILE A 113 14.99 25.89 -6.01
C ILE A 113 15.32 27.30 -5.51
N MET A 114 14.38 27.90 -4.81
CA MET A 114 14.56 29.16 -4.09
C MET A 114 14.11 28.98 -2.65
N VAL A 115 14.98 29.31 -1.71
CA VAL A 115 14.61 29.44 -0.30
C VAL A 115 14.70 30.90 0.10
N VAL A 116 13.62 31.43 0.69
CA VAL A 116 13.55 32.80 1.19
C VAL A 116 13.35 32.79 2.70
N GLY A 117 14.26 33.45 3.41
CA GLY A 117 14.16 33.68 4.85
C GLY A 117 13.38 34.95 5.18
N ARG A 118 12.74 34.96 6.36
CA ARG A 118 12.08 36.15 6.92
C ARG A 118 13.06 37.31 7.18
N ASP A 119 14.34 37.01 7.38
CA ASP A 119 15.43 37.98 7.50
C ASP A 119 15.86 38.58 6.13
N GLY A 120 15.18 38.18 5.05
CA GLY A 120 15.44 38.66 3.68
C GLY A 120 16.59 37.93 2.98
N LYS A 121 17.26 36.97 3.64
CA LYS A 121 18.28 36.13 3.00
C LYS A 121 17.64 35.17 2.00
N LYS A 122 18.40 34.85 0.95
CA LYS A 122 17.94 34.05 -0.18
C LYS A 122 18.97 32.99 -0.51
N TRP A 123 18.49 31.83 -0.91
CA TRP A 123 19.32 30.72 -1.36
C TRP A 123 18.76 30.15 -2.66
N PRO A 124 19.20 30.69 -3.82
CA PRO A 124 18.89 30.11 -5.11
C PRO A 124 19.80 28.90 -5.39
N LYS A 125 19.23 27.82 -5.92
CA LYS A 125 19.99 26.70 -6.45
C LYS A 125 19.32 26.13 -7.69
N SER A 126 20.11 25.97 -8.74
CA SER A 126 19.68 25.31 -9.96
C SER A 126 20.55 24.09 -10.21
N LEU A 127 19.95 23.02 -10.73
CA LEU A 127 20.67 21.81 -11.14
C LEU A 127 20.11 21.29 -12.45
N ASN A 128 21.00 20.73 -13.27
CA ASN A 128 20.67 20.02 -14.49
C ASN A 128 21.17 18.60 -14.36
N THR A 129 20.33 17.63 -14.71
CA THR A 129 20.64 16.21 -14.57
C THR A 129 19.74 15.38 -15.45
N LYS A 130 20.04 14.09 -15.61
CA LYS A 130 19.10 13.16 -16.23
C LYS A 130 17.94 12.91 -15.28
N VAL A 131 16.74 12.64 -15.81
CA VAL A 131 15.57 12.28 -14.99
C VAL A 131 15.88 11.09 -14.06
N SER A 132 16.69 10.13 -14.54
CA SER A 132 17.17 8.98 -13.75
C SER A 132 18.15 9.33 -12.64
N GLU A 133 18.85 10.45 -12.73
CA GLU A 133 19.87 10.93 -11.77
C GLU A 133 19.35 12.08 -10.89
N LEU A 134 18.06 12.42 -11.03
CA LEU A 134 17.43 13.53 -10.34
C LEU A 134 17.51 13.39 -8.82
N ILE A 135 17.31 12.19 -8.29
CA ILE A 135 17.37 11.92 -6.85
C ILE A 135 18.79 12.12 -6.29
N PRO A 136 19.86 11.50 -6.85
CA PRO A 136 21.23 11.81 -6.44
C PRO A 136 21.62 13.29 -6.55
N ALA A 137 21.11 14.00 -7.57
CA ALA A 137 21.37 15.43 -7.74
C ALA A 137 20.64 16.28 -6.68
N MET A 138 19.40 15.93 -6.37
CA MET A 138 18.61 16.57 -5.32
C MET A 138 19.18 16.28 -3.92
N GLU A 139 19.67 15.08 -3.66
CA GLU A 139 20.31 14.69 -2.40
C GLU A 139 21.55 15.56 -2.14
N ARG A 140 22.44 15.70 -3.13
CA ARG A 140 23.60 16.60 -3.05
C ARG A 140 23.19 18.06 -2.84
N THR A 141 22.12 18.48 -3.50
CA THR A 141 21.61 19.84 -3.41
C THR A 141 21.04 20.15 -2.03
N ALA A 142 20.28 19.24 -1.44
CA ALA A 142 19.73 19.42 -0.10
C ALA A 142 20.83 19.40 0.98
N GLN A 143 21.87 18.58 0.80
CA GLN A 143 23.07 18.61 1.65
C GLN A 143 23.81 19.95 1.54
N ALA A 144 23.99 20.47 0.32
CA ALA A 144 24.59 21.79 0.11
C ALA A 144 23.74 22.91 0.73
N LEU A 145 22.42 22.87 0.55
CA LEU A 145 21.47 23.81 1.12
C LEU A 145 21.57 23.83 2.65
N ASN A 146 21.62 22.66 3.30
CA ASN A 146 21.79 22.59 4.75
C ASN A 146 23.14 23.14 5.22
N ASN A 147 24.23 22.88 4.49
CA ASN A 147 25.55 23.39 4.84
C ASN A 147 25.63 24.92 4.67
N GLU A 148 25.02 25.47 3.62
CA GLU A 148 25.02 26.90 3.30
C GLU A 148 24.05 27.71 4.17
N ILE A 149 22.88 27.16 4.51
CA ILE A 149 21.90 27.84 5.37
C ILE A 149 22.28 27.71 6.86
N PHE A 150 22.81 26.55 7.29
CA PHE A 150 22.88 26.21 8.72
C PHE A 150 24.28 25.85 9.26
N LYS A 151 25.35 25.86 8.44
CA LYS A 151 26.76 25.65 8.85
C LYS A 151 26.97 24.41 9.76
N ARG A 152 26.36 23.28 9.39
CA ARG A 152 26.50 22.00 10.13
C ARG A 152 27.94 21.47 10.09
N PRO A 153 28.51 20.95 11.20
CA PRO A 153 29.78 20.22 11.13
C PRO A 153 29.59 18.95 10.29
N ALA A 154 30.47 18.74 9.31
CA ALA A 154 30.44 17.56 8.45
C ALA A 154 30.60 16.28 9.29
N SER A 155 29.61 15.38 9.23
CA SER A 155 29.83 14.00 9.65
C SER A 155 30.66 13.30 8.57
N ALA A 156 31.78 12.71 8.97
CA ALA A 156 32.70 12.03 8.08
C ALA A 156 31.98 10.89 7.34
N ALA A 157 31.94 11.00 6.01
CA ALA A 157 31.53 9.92 5.14
C ALA A 157 32.59 8.80 5.19
N ALA A 158 32.17 7.59 5.59
CA ALA A 158 32.95 6.39 5.40
C ALA A 158 33.04 6.09 3.90
N GLY A 159 34.19 6.40 3.30
CA GLY A 159 34.50 6.08 1.91
C GLY A 159 34.77 4.59 1.73
N GLY A 160 33.80 3.87 1.16
CA GLY A 160 34.02 2.58 0.51
C GLY A 160 34.41 2.81 -0.95
N LYS A 161 35.65 2.47 -1.31
CA LYS A 161 36.18 2.57 -2.67
C LYS A 161 35.42 1.63 -3.62
N GLY A 162 35.00 2.17 -4.76
CA GLY A 162 34.42 1.43 -5.86
C GLY A 162 35.42 0.48 -6.52
N GLY A 163 34.96 -0.74 -6.79
CA GLY A 163 35.56 -1.63 -7.78
C GLY A 163 34.77 -1.51 -9.08
N GLU A 164 35.50 -1.35 -10.18
CA GLU A 164 34.97 -1.32 -11.55
C GLU A 164 34.33 -2.67 -11.95
N PRO A 165 33.19 -2.69 -12.65
CA PRO A 165 32.74 -3.88 -13.36
C PRO A 165 33.43 -3.95 -14.72
N THR A 166 34.33 -4.93 -14.85
CA THR A 166 34.84 -5.37 -16.16
C THR A 166 33.71 -6.01 -16.94
N SER A 167 33.31 -5.36 -18.03
CA SER A 167 32.43 -5.93 -19.05
C SER A 167 33.20 -6.98 -19.84
N GLN A 168 32.87 -8.26 -19.63
CA GLN A 168 33.08 -9.30 -20.63
C GLN A 168 31.71 -9.83 -21.04
N LEU A 169 31.26 -9.38 -22.21
CA LEU A 169 30.08 -9.86 -22.91
C LEU A 169 30.28 -11.34 -23.26
N ASN A 170 29.42 -12.22 -22.75
CA ASN A 170 29.32 -13.60 -23.21
C ASN A 170 28.21 -13.67 -24.29
N PRO A 171 28.52 -13.98 -25.57
CA PRO A 171 27.54 -13.94 -26.66
C PRO A 171 26.50 -15.07 -26.69
N ASP A 172 26.50 -16.02 -25.74
CA ASP A 172 25.69 -17.25 -25.84
C ASP A 172 24.29 -17.22 -25.18
N PHE A 173 23.79 -16.04 -24.80
CA PHE A 173 22.40 -15.89 -24.35
C PHE A 173 21.59 -15.01 -25.29
N VAL A 174 21.47 -15.46 -26.54
CA VAL A 174 20.39 -15.07 -27.44
C VAL A 174 19.67 -16.35 -27.84
N VAL A 175 18.84 -16.89 -26.94
CA VAL A 175 17.84 -17.88 -27.32
C VAL A 175 16.55 -17.13 -27.59
N ASN A 176 16.33 -16.89 -28.89
CA ASN A 176 15.10 -16.38 -29.47
C ASN A 176 13.87 -17.03 -28.85
N GLN A 177 12.97 -16.19 -28.34
CA GLN A 177 11.56 -16.53 -28.12
C GLN A 177 10.88 -16.76 -29.46
N THR A 178 11.10 -17.90 -30.08
CA THR A 178 10.22 -18.46 -31.13
C THR A 178 10.30 -19.98 -31.05
N THR A 179 9.65 -20.57 -30.04
CA THR A 179 9.23 -21.96 -30.14
C THR A 179 7.79 -21.98 -30.63
N GLU A 180 7.66 -22.05 -31.96
CA GLU A 180 6.50 -22.60 -32.63
C GLU A 180 6.28 -24.02 -32.08
N GLY A 181 5.22 -24.23 -31.28
CA GLY A 181 4.91 -25.54 -30.71
C GLY A 181 4.01 -25.54 -29.48
N ALA A 182 3.91 -24.43 -28.73
CA ALA A 182 2.97 -24.33 -27.61
C ALA A 182 1.58 -23.83 -28.06
N GLN A 183 1.01 -24.45 -29.09
CA GLN A 183 -0.42 -24.32 -29.37
C GLN A 183 -1.20 -25.13 -28.34
N LYS A 184 -1.76 -24.45 -27.34
CA LYS A 184 -2.98 -24.87 -26.65
C LYS A 184 -3.76 -23.61 -26.21
N THR A 185 -4.87 -23.38 -26.92
CA THR A 185 -5.79 -22.23 -26.90
C THR A 185 -6.67 -22.18 -25.65
N TYR A 186 -6.11 -21.92 -24.46
CA TYR A 186 -6.91 -21.99 -23.22
C TYR A 186 -6.92 -20.74 -22.35
N LEU A 187 -5.96 -19.82 -22.50
CA LEU A 187 -5.92 -18.58 -21.69
C LEU A 187 -6.44 -17.39 -22.49
N ASN A 188 -7.34 -16.60 -21.88
CA ASN A 188 -7.87 -15.35 -22.42
C ASN A 188 -6.72 -14.46 -22.98
N PRO A 189 -6.80 -13.93 -24.22
CA PRO A 189 -5.79 -13.06 -24.84
C PRO A 189 -5.42 -11.81 -24.05
N ASN A 190 -6.29 -11.37 -23.12
CA ASN A 190 -5.95 -10.34 -22.13
C ASN A 190 -4.77 -10.72 -21.23
N PHE A 191 -4.46 -12.02 -21.13
CA PHE A 191 -3.30 -12.55 -20.41
C PHE A 191 -2.04 -12.69 -21.29
N ARG A 192 -2.14 -12.39 -22.61
CA ARG A 192 -1.09 -12.66 -23.62
C ARG A 192 -0.76 -11.49 -24.56
N TYR A 193 -1.26 -10.28 -24.32
CA TYR A 193 -1.02 -9.10 -25.19
C TYR A 193 -1.35 -9.34 -26.69
N ALA A 194 -2.29 -10.23 -27.01
CA ALA A 194 -2.74 -10.48 -28.38
C ALA A 194 -4.16 -9.93 -28.60
N GLY A 195 -4.43 -9.31 -29.76
CA GLY A 195 -5.76 -8.84 -30.19
C GLY A 195 -6.08 -7.35 -29.91
N PRO A 196 -7.14 -6.81 -30.53
CA PRO A 196 -7.54 -5.39 -30.46
C PRO A 196 -7.74 -4.86 -29.02
N ALA A 197 -7.75 -3.53 -28.86
CA ALA A 197 -7.93 -2.87 -27.56
C ALA A 197 -9.33 -3.07 -26.96
N ASP A 198 -10.33 -3.36 -27.80
CA ASP A 198 -11.68 -3.74 -27.40
C ASP A 198 -11.71 -5.28 -27.35
N THR A 199 -11.66 -5.84 -26.14
CA THR A 199 -11.33 -7.27 -25.96
C THR A 199 -12.53 -8.03 -25.41
N ALA A 200 -13.02 -9.01 -26.17
CA ALA A 200 -14.01 -9.98 -25.72
C ALA A 200 -13.56 -10.67 -24.41
N GLY A 201 -14.49 -11.01 -23.53
CA GLY A 201 -14.22 -11.75 -22.29
C GLY A 201 -13.79 -10.92 -21.07
N VAL A 202 -13.97 -9.58 -21.10
CA VAL A 202 -13.82 -8.70 -19.92
C VAL A 202 -15.09 -7.92 -19.69
N TRP A 203 -15.65 -8.02 -18.50
CA TRP A 203 -16.69 -7.12 -18.04
C TRP A 203 -16.12 -6.04 -17.13
N ARG A 204 -16.78 -4.88 -17.15
CA ARG A 204 -16.43 -3.71 -16.36
C ARG A 204 -17.70 -3.12 -15.77
N SER A 205 -17.71 -2.96 -14.46
CA SER A 205 -18.81 -2.29 -13.75
C SER A 205 -18.90 -0.80 -14.09
N GLN A 206 -20.00 -0.17 -13.69
CA GLN A 206 -20.08 1.28 -13.55
C GLN A 206 -19.04 1.80 -12.54
N SER A 207 -18.67 3.08 -12.67
CA SER A 207 -17.74 3.74 -11.73
C SER A 207 -18.49 4.16 -10.45
N MET A 208 -18.09 3.61 -9.31
CA MET A 208 -18.73 3.86 -8.02
C MET A 208 -18.00 4.96 -7.23
N PRO A 209 -18.71 5.87 -6.54
CA PRO A 209 -18.15 6.98 -5.74
C PRO A 209 -17.51 6.53 -4.41
N ILE A 210 -16.78 5.41 -4.41
CA ILE A 210 -16.15 4.84 -3.21
C ILE A 210 -14.67 4.58 -3.46
N VAL A 211 -13.87 4.65 -2.39
CA VAL A 211 -12.45 4.28 -2.41
C VAL A 211 -12.32 2.90 -1.77
N SER A 212 -12.06 1.90 -2.60
CA SER A 212 -11.99 0.49 -2.18
C SER A 212 -10.65 0.15 -1.53
N ARG A 213 -10.69 -0.87 -0.68
CA ARG A 213 -9.58 -1.47 0.08
C ARG A 213 -9.59 -3.01 0.02
N GLY A 214 -10.62 -3.60 -0.59
CA GLY A 214 -10.79 -5.04 -0.71
C GLY A 214 -12.10 -5.39 -1.39
N ILE A 215 -12.24 -6.66 -1.77
CA ILE A 215 -13.44 -7.23 -2.37
C ILE A 215 -13.61 -8.67 -1.88
N ALA A 216 -14.86 -9.09 -1.65
CA ALA A 216 -15.24 -10.47 -1.44
C ALA A 216 -16.49 -10.76 -2.28
N VAL A 217 -16.61 -11.98 -2.78
CA VAL A 217 -17.74 -12.43 -3.60
C VAL A 217 -18.19 -13.79 -3.07
N ALA A 218 -19.45 -13.89 -2.66
CA ALA A 218 -20.08 -15.11 -2.18
C ALA A 218 -21.61 -14.90 -2.08
N ASP A 219 -22.35 -15.98 -1.92
CA ASP A 219 -23.77 -15.94 -1.55
C ASP A 219 -23.91 -15.47 -0.09
N PHE A 220 -24.23 -14.19 0.10
CA PHE A 220 -24.40 -13.59 1.42
C PHE A 220 -25.86 -13.68 1.90
N ASN A 221 -26.82 -13.81 0.97
CA ASN A 221 -28.23 -13.75 1.29
C ASN A 221 -28.89 -15.15 1.45
N GLY A 222 -28.27 -16.20 0.91
CA GLY A 222 -28.67 -17.61 0.94
C GLY A 222 -29.58 -18.05 -0.22
N ASP A 223 -29.61 -17.32 -1.33
CA ASP A 223 -30.47 -17.63 -2.50
C ASP A 223 -29.77 -18.46 -3.58
N GLY A 224 -28.49 -18.82 -3.37
CA GLY A 224 -27.66 -19.57 -4.31
C GLY A 224 -26.94 -18.71 -5.35
N GLN A 225 -27.16 -17.39 -5.36
CA GLN A 225 -26.44 -16.43 -6.20
C GLN A 225 -25.44 -15.65 -5.37
N ASN A 226 -24.27 -15.37 -5.95
CA ASN A 226 -23.24 -14.58 -5.32
C ASN A 226 -23.56 -13.07 -5.39
N GLU A 227 -23.28 -12.39 -4.29
CA GLU A 227 -23.17 -10.94 -4.20
C GLU A 227 -21.71 -10.48 -4.12
N VAL A 228 -21.49 -9.19 -4.33
CA VAL A 228 -20.19 -8.54 -4.25
C VAL A 228 -20.14 -7.62 -3.03
N ALA A 229 -19.25 -7.90 -2.08
CA ALA A 229 -18.95 -7.01 -0.97
C ALA A 229 -17.66 -6.23 -1.24
N ILE A 230 -17.73 -4.90 -1.23
CA ILE A 230 -16.57 -4.02 -1.36
C ILE A 230 -16.27 -3.42 0.00
N LEU A 231 -15.03 -3.61 0.47
CA LEU A 231 -14.51 -2.89 1.62
C LEU A 231 -14.09 -1.50 1.17
N ALA A 232 -14.79 -0.47 1.61
CA ALA A 232 -14.40 0.93 1.38
C ALA A 232 -13.53 1.44 2.54
N GLN A 233 -13.11 2.70 2.47
CA GLN A 233 -12.30 3.32 3.52
C GLN A 233 -12.98 3.31 4.91
N HIS A 234 -14.31 3.48 4.96
CA HIS A 234 -15.10 3.59 6.19
C HIS A 234 -16.44 2.83 6.14
N SER A 235 -16.63 1.95 5.16
CA SER A 235 -17.88 1.18 5.02
C SER A 235 -17.63 -0.18 4.39
N VAL A 236 -18.58 -1.09 4.60
CA VAL A 236 -18.78 -2.29 3.77
C VAL A 236 -20.01 -2.04 2.91
N GLU A 237 -19.89 -2.20 1.60
CA GLU A 237 -20.99 -2.02 0.65
C GLU A 237 -21.20 -3.31 -0.14
N VAL A 238 -22.43 -3.81 -0.13
CA VAL A 238 -22.81 -5.05 -0.82
C VAL A 238 -23.66 -4.71 -2.03
N PHE A 239 -23.33 -5.35 -3.14
CA PHE A 239 -23.95 -5.16 -4.44
C PHE A 239 -24.44 -6.50 -4.98
N GLN A 240 -25.60 -6.48 -5.63
CA GLN A 240 -26.08 -7.57 -6.45
C GLN A 240 -25.66 -7.33 -7.90
N TYR A 241 -25.21 -8.37 -8.60
CA TYR A 241 -25.03 -8.31 -10.05
C TYR A 241 -26.39 -8.42 -10.73
N LYS A 242 -26.79 -7.39 -11.48
CA LYS A 242 -28.06 -7.39 -12.23
C LYS A 242 -27.94 -6.50 -13.45
N ASP A 243 -28.45 -6.95 -14.59
CA ASP A 243 -28.46 -6.18 -15.85
C ASP A 243 -27.07 -5.63 -16.22
N ARG A 244 -26.02 -6.45 -15.96
CA ARG A 244 -24.60 -6.09 -16.17
C ARG A 244 -24.10 -4.92 -15.31
N GLN A 245 -24.78 -4.62 -14.21
CA GLN A 245 -24.42 -3.58 -13.25
C GLN A 245 -24.32 -4.15 -11.84
N LEU A 246 -23.53 -3.48 -10.99
CA LEU A 246 -23.51 -3.75 -9.55
C LEU A 246 -24.53 -2.86 -8.86
N MET A 247 -25.69 -3.40 -8.54
CA MET A 247 -26.77 -2.67 -7.89
C MET A 247 -26.55 -2.69 -6.37
N PRO A 248 -26.38 -1.55 -5.68
CA PRO A 248 -26.15 -1.54 -4.24
C PRO A 248 -27.40 -2.04 -3.52
N ILE A 249 -27.23 -3.02 -2.63
CA ILE A 249 -28.34 -3.60 -1.85
C ILE A 249 -28.20 -3.35 -0.35
N ALA A 250 -26.97 -3.23 0.18
CA ALA A 250 -26.75 -2.95 1.59
C ALA A 250 -25.47 -2.14 1.82
N LYS A 251 -25.45 -1.37 2.92
CA LYS A 251 -24.29 -0.62 3.38
C LYS A 251 -24.20 -0.67 4.90
N TYR A 252 -23.00 -0.89 5.40
CA TYR A 252 -22.67 -0.79 6.82
C TYR A 252 -21.55 0.26 6.99
N GLU A 253 -21.87 1.34 7.69
CA GLU A 253 -20.90 2.41 7.99
C GLU A 253 -20.18 2.14 9.30
N THR A 254 -18.86 2.32 9.29
CA THR A 254 -17.99 2.14 10.45
C THR A 254 -17.64 3.48 11.07
N ALA A 255 -17.15 3.46 12.31
CA ALA A 255 -16.64 4.66 12.95
C ALA A 255 -15.43 5.24 12.16
N PRO A 256 -15.29 6.57 12.02
CA PRO A 256 -14.23 7.18 11.20
C PRO A 256 -12.79 6.86 11.63
N ASN A 257 -12.62 6.45 12.90
CA ASN A 257 -11.33 6.08 13.50
C ASN A 257 -11.01 4.58 13.36
N PHE A 258 -11.88 3.79 12.73
CA PHE A 258 -11.59 2.42 12.35
C PHE A 258 -10.75 2.41 11.08
N ASN A 259 -9.61 1.73 11.14
CA ASN A 259 -8.82 1.43 9.96
C ASN A 259 -9.18 0.03 9.47
N LEU A 260 -10.01 -0.06 8.44
CA LEU A 260 -10.42 -1.33 7.84
C LEU A 260 -9.27 -1.90 7.00
N LEU A 261 -8.87 -3.15 7.30
CA LEU A 261 -7.63 -3.74 6.83
C LEU A 261 -7.82 -4.80 5.75
N ASN A 262 -8.80 -5.69 5.95
CA ASN A 262 -9.03 -6.84 5.09
C ASN A 262 -10.50 -7.25 5.17
N ILE A 263 -11.01 -7.79 4.07
CA ILE A 263 -12.34 -8.41 3.97
C ILE A 263 -12.18 -9.85 3.50
N SER A 264 -12.88 -10.76 4.16
CA SER A 264 -12.93 -12.18 3.80
C SER A 264 -14.32 -12.72 4.10
N THR A 265 -14.62 -13.93 3.63
CA THR A 265 -15.96 -14.51 3.78
C THR A 265 -15.90 -15.99 4.11
N LEU A 266 -16.80 -16.47 4.96
CA LEU A 266 -16.94 -17.88 5.34
C LEU A 266 -18.34 -18.05 5.93
N ASP A 267 -19.01 -19.14 5.59
CA ASP A 267 -20.18 -19.61 6.34
C ASP A 267 -19.69 -20.19 7.68
N ILE A 268 -19.74 -19.35 8.71
CA ILE A 268 -19.22 -19.63 10.06
C ILE A 268 -20.26 -20.38 10.89
N ASN A 269 -21.54 -20.10 10.68
CA ASN A 269 -22.64 -20.63 11.49
C ASN A 269 -23.27 -21.90 10.88
N GLY A 270 -22.94 -22.23 9.63
CA GLY A 270 -23.42 -23.40 8.90
C GLY A 270 -24.86 -23.26 8.37
N ASP A 271 -25.37 -22.03 8.21
CA ASP A 271 -26.74 -21.77 7.76
C ASP A 271 -26.88 -21.69 6.23
N GLY A 272 -25.76 -21.87 5.50
CA GLY A 272 -25.71 -21.81 4.04
C GLY A 272 -25.47 -20.40 3.49
N LYS A 273 -25.40 -19.38 4.34
CA LYS A 273 -25.04 -18.00 3.97
C LYS A 273 -23.60 -17.73 4.35
N ALA A 274 -22.87 -17.08 3.47
CA ALA A 274 -21.53 -16.68 3.79
C ALA A 274 -21.56 -15.39 4.64
N GLU A 275 -20.89 -15.38 5.79
CA GLU A 275 -20.69 -14.14 6.53
C GLU A 275 -19.56 -13.29 5.93
N ILE A 276 -19.60 -11.99 6.19
CA ILE A 276 -18.55 -11.03 5.83
C ILE A 276 -17.68 -10.75 7.07
N ILE A 277 -16.43 -11.21 7.04
CA ILE A 277 -15.44 -10.99 8.10
C ILE A 277 -14.59 -9.77 7.74
N VAL A 278 -14.59 -8.76 8.62
CA VAL A 278 -13.80 -7.54 8.45
C VAL A 278 -12.77 -7.43 9.55
N SER A 279 -11.50 -7.40 9.15
CA SER A 279 -10.38 -7.12 10.03
C SER A 279 -10.16 -5.62 10.18
N VAL A 280 -10.06 -5.17 11.44
CA VAL A 280 -10.01 -3.74 11.76
C VAL A 280 -8.93 -3.45 12.79
N SER A 281 -8.21 -2.35 12.59
CA SER A 281 -7.38 -1.73 13.63
C SER A 281 -8.04 -0.48 14.18
N TYR A 282 -8.05 -0.36 15.50
CA TYR A 282 -8.55 0.78 16.25
C TYR A 282 -7.51 1.14 17.32
N PHE A 283 -6.91 2.34 17.21
CA PHE A 283 -5.82 2.78 18.09
C PHE A 283 -4.70 1.73 18.30
N LYS A 284 -4.28 1.08 17.20
CA LYS A 284 -3.23 0.03 17.18
C LYS A 284 -3.62 -1.31 17.82
N GLU A 285 -4.90 -1.53 18.09
CA GLU A 285 -5.43 -2.80 18.57
C GLU A 285 -6.46 -3.38 17.60
N PRO A 286 -6.59 -4.71 17.50
CA PRO A 286 -7.62 -5.33 16.69
C PRO A 286 -9.03 -5.10 17.27
N ARG A 287 -9.97 -4.69 16.41
CA ARG A 287 -11.41 -4.52 16.72
C ARG A 287 -12.27 -5.02 15.57
N SER A 288 -11.98 -6.24 15.12
CA SER A 288 -12.66 -6.87 13.98
C SER A 288 -14.14 -7.12 14.27
N PHE A 289 -14.91 -7.32 13.21
CA PHE A 289 -16.33 -7.65 13.30
C PHE A 289 -16.73 -8.57 12.15
N ILE A 290 -17.88 -9.24 12.31
CA ILE A 290 -18.44 -10.18 11.35
C ILE A 290 -19.88 -9.75 11.09
N LEU A 291 -20.23 -9.59 9.82
CA LEU A 291 -21.55 -9.16 9.37
C LEU A 291 -22.30 -10.31 8.71
N ASN A 292 -23.61 -10.34 8.89
CA ASN A 292 -24.55 -11.12 8.09
C ASN A 292 -25.37 -10.17 7.20
N LEU A 293 -25.86 -10.66 6.06
CA LEU A 293 -26.81 -9.97 5.21
C LEU A 293 -28.23 -10.55 5.45
N GLU A 294 -29.08 -9.76 6.08
CA GLU A 294 -30.47 -10.09 6.32
C GLU A 294 -31.37 -9.23 5.43
N GLY A 295 -31.92 -9.82 4.37
CA GLY A 295 -32.59 -9.07 3.31
C GLY A 295 -31.63 -8.06 2.69
N ASN A 296 -31.98 -6.77 2.72
CA ASN A 296 -31.16 -5.69 2.18
C ASN A 296 -30.42 -4.90 3.27
N LYS A 297 -30.08 -5.55 4.39
CA LYS A 297 -29.42 -4.90 5.53
C LYS A 297 -28.29 -5.76 6.08
N LEU A 298 -27.15 -5.12 6.30
CA LEU A 298 -26.04 -5.72 7.04
C LEU A 298 -26.28 -5.59 8.55
N SER A 299 -26.19 -6.70 9.26
CA SER A 299 -26.27 -6.79 10.71
C SER A 299 -24.95 -7.32 11.28
N GLU A 300 -24.55 -6.83 12.46
CA GLU A 300 -23.39 -7.36 13.17
C GLU A 300 -23.76 -8.71 13.80
N LEU A 301 -23.19 -9.81 13.29
CA LEU A 301 -23.27 -11.11 13.94
C LEU A 301 -22.31 -11.16 15.14
N TYR A 302 -21.10 -10.63 14.97
CA TYR A 302 -20.10 -10.47 16.02
C TYR A 302 -19.41 -9.12 15.91
N LYS A 303 -19.11 -8.47 17.03
CA LYS A 303 -18.49 -7.14 17.08
C LYS A 303 -17.41 -7.07 18.15
N ASP A 304 -16.59 -6.02 18.09
CA ASP A 304 -15.53 -5.74 19.06
C ASP A 304 -14.56 -6.91 19.28
N ILE A 305 -14.31 -7.68 18.22
CA ILE A 305 -13.45 -8.87 18.27
C ILE A 305 -12.00 -8.41 18.41
N LYS A 306 -11.37 -8.77 19.53
CA LYS A 306 -9.99 -8.41 19.87
C LYS A 306 -8.93 -9.25 19.15
N LEU A 307 -9.21 -9.65 17.91
CA LEU A 307 -8.33 -10.47 17.07
C LEU A 307 -8.31 -9.88 15.66
N TYR A 308 -7.15 -9.90 15.01
CA TYR A 308 -7.10 -9.80 13.56
C TYR A 308 -7.59 -11.13 12.99
N LEU A 309 -8.46 -11.07 11.99
CA LEU A 309 -9.14 -12.21 11.39
C LEU A 309 -8.91 -12.29 9.87
N ASN A 310 -8.75 -13.49 9.37
CA ASN A 310 -8.76 -13.77 7.94
C ASN A 310 -9.27 -15.20 7.69
N VAL A 311 -9.60 -15.52 6.44
CA VAL A 311 -10.01 -16.86 6.03
C VAL A 311 -8.97 -17.42 5.07
N VAL A 312 -8.39 -18.57 5.41
CA VAL A 312 -7.31 -19.19 4.63
C VAL A 312 -7.62 -20.68 4.42
N PRO A 313 -7.37 -21.26 3.22
CA PRO A 313 -7.31 -22.70 3.02
C PRO A 313 -6.09 -23.27 3.76
N VAL A 314 -6.29 -23.95 4.89
CA VAL A 314 -5.20 -24.40 5.77
C VAL A 314 -4.78 -25.82 5.40
N ALA A 315 -3.48 -26.06 5.25
CA ALA A 315 -2.94 -27.41 5.01
C ALA A 315 -3.11 -28.34 6.25
N PRO A 316 -3.19 -29.67 6.07
CA PRO A 316 -2.94 -30.42 4.82
C PRO A 316 -4.20 -30.69 3.97
N ASP A 317 -5.40 -30.46 4.51
CA ASP A 317 -6.67 -30.71 3.83
C ASP A 317 -7.16 -29.53 2.97
N PHE A 318 -6.56 -28.36 3.16
CA PHE A 318 -6.88 -27.11 2.46
C PHE A 318 -8.32 -26.67 2.67
N ASN A 319 -8.90 -27.05 3.81
CA ASN A 319 -10.21 -26.55 4.21
C ASN A 319 -10.10 -25.07 4.57
N ARG A 320 -11.10 -24.28 4.13
CA ARG A 320 -11.17 -22.85 4.46
C ARG A 320 -11.47 -22.71 5.95
N GLN A 321 -10.58 -22.06 6.68
CA GLN A 321 -10.69 -21.90 8.12
C GLN A 321 -10.54 -20.43 8.50
N LEU A 322 -11.28 -20.01 9.52
CA LEU A 322 -11.07 -18.71 10.16
C LEU A 322 -9.78 -18.79 10.98
N VAL A 323 -8.86 -17.87 10.69
CA VAL A 323 -7.56 -17.76 11.34
C VAL A 323 -7.37 -16.37 11.91
N GLY A 324 -6.52 -16.25 12.93
CA GLY A 324 -6.27 -14.97 13.53
C GLY A 324 -5.08 -14.91 14.46
N SER A 325 -4.79 -13.69 14.89
CA SER A 325 -3.78 -13.39 15.90
C SER A 325 -4.26 -12.25 16.80
N ARG A 326 -3.65 -12.11 17.97
CA ARG A 326 -3.79 -10.90 18.77
C ARG A 326 -2.95 -9.78 18.15
N GLY A 327 -3.25 -8.56 18.57
CA GLY A 327 -2.42 -7.39 18.34
C GLY A 327 -2.44 -6.52 19.59
N GLU A 328 -1.33 -5.84 19.85
CA GLU A 328 -1.12 -4.98 21.01
C GLU A 328 -0.46 -3.67 20.57
N GLN A 329 -0.55 -2.62 21.39
CA GLN A 329 -0.05 -1.29 21.01
C GLN A 329 1.43 -1.24 20.59
N LYS A 330 2.26 -2.13 21.14
CA LYS A 330 3.71 -2.25 20.85
C LYS A 330 4.02 -3.25 19.74
N GLU A 331 3.12 -4.18 19.49
CA GLU A 331 3.33 -5.30 18.58
C GLU A 331 2.05 -5.51 17.78
N ILE A 332 2.06 -5.06 16.52
CA ILE A 332 0.87 -5.12 15.66
C ILE A 332 0.34 -6.55 15.60
N PHE A 333 1.21 -7.54 15.41
CA PHE A 333 0.84 -8.95 15.37
C PHE A 333 1.61 -9.70 16.44
N VAL A 334 0.93 -10.09 17.50
CA VAL A 334 1.51 -10.99 18.50
C VAL A 334 1.92 -12.29 17.77
N PRO A 335 3.16 -12.80 17.95
CA PRO A 335 3.70 -13.88 17.15
C PRO A 335 2.84 -15.15 17.18
N GLY A 336 2.52 -15.65 15.99
CA GLY A 336 1.77 -16.88 15.78
C GLY A 336 0.34 -16.65 15.30
N VAL A 337 -0.02 -17.39 14.25
CA VAL A 337 -1.38 -17.46 13.72
C VAL A 337 -2.04 -18.71 14.28
N HIS A 338 -3.30 -18.60 14.68
CA HIS A 338 -4.07 -19.69 15.25
C HIS A 338 -5.39 -19.84 14.49
N ASN A 339 -5.96 -21.03 14.54
CA ASN A 339 -7.36 -21.25 14.23
C ASN A 339 -8.24 -20.47 15.20
N VAL A 340 -9.33 -19.89 14.69
CA VAL A 340 -10.33 -19.21 15.50
C VAL A 340 -11.57 -20.10 15.57
N ILE A 341 -12.02 -20.37 16.79
CA ILE A 341 -13.25 -21.12 17.06
C ILE A 341 -14.22 -20.24 17.84
N PHE A 342 -15.50 -20.59 17.80
CA PHE A 342 -16.52 -19.93 18.60
C PHE A 342 -16.80 -20.77 19.85
N SER A 343 -16.46 -20.22 21.02
CA SER A 343 -16.68 -20.85 22.32
C SER A 343 -17.42 -19.87 23.22
N GLY A 344 -18.54 -20.32 23.81
CA GLY A 344 -19.43 -19.45 24.57
C GLY A 344 -20.01 -18.29 23.76
N GLY A 345 -20.18 -18.47 22.44
CA GLY A 345 -20.68 -17.43 21.54
C GLY A 345 -19.69 -16.29 21.27
N GLN A 346 -18.39 -16.49 21.53
CA GLN A 346 -17.35 -15.51 21.23
C GLN A 346 -16.18 -16.16 20.47
N PRO A 347 -15.55 -15.45 19.52
CA PRO A 347 -14.37 -15.95 18.81
C PRO A 347 -13.16 -16.01 19.75
N GLN A 348 -12.47 -17.15 19.74
CA GLN A 348 -11.28 -17.40 20.56
C GLN A 348 -10.21 -18.12 19.73
N LEU A 349 -8.94 -17.81 20.02
CA LEU A 349 -7.81 -18.54 19.43
C LEU A 349 -7.77 -19.97 20.00
N SER A 350 -7.54 -20.94 19.12
CA SER A 350 -7.42 -22.36 19.44
C SER A 350 -6.04 -22.89 19.03
N THR A 351 -5.98 -23.88 18.15
CA THR A 351 -4.75 -24.53 17.69
C THR A 351 -3.85 -23.54 16.96
N ARG A 352 -2.56 -23.52 17.31
CA ARG A 352 -1.55 -22.73 16.60
C ARG A 352 -1.20 -23.39 15.26
N ILE A 353 -1.22 -22.62 14.19
CA ILE A 353 -0.80 -23.07 12.87
C ILE A 353 0.73 -23.02 12.79
N THR A 354 1.34 -24.09 12.30
CA THR A 354 2.79 -24.17 12.13
C THR A 354 3.19 -23.34 10.91
N LEU A 355 3.71 -22.14 11.16
CA LEU A 355 4.14 -21.18 10.14
C LEU A 355 5.52 -20.61 10.47
N PRO A 356 6.28 -20.13 9.46
CA PRO A 356 7.49 -19.35 9.70
C PRO A 356 7.25 -18.12 10.59
N SER A 357 8.30 -17.65 11.29
CA SER A 357 8.18 -16.63 12.34
C SER A 357 7.63 -15.27 11.88
N LYS A 358 7.79 -14.91 10.60
CA LYS A 358 7.28 -13.67 10.01
C LYS A 358 5.82 -13.75 9.55
N ALA A 359 5.15 -14.89 9.74
CA ALA A 359 3.76 -15.04 9.34
C ALA A 359 2.80 -14.31 10.30
N ASN A 360 1.80 -13.66 9.72
CA ASN A 360 0.67 -13.05 10.39
C ASN A 360 -0.62 -13.37 9.62
N PRO A 361 -1.82 -13.03 10.12
CA PRO A 361 -3.07 -13.45 9.47
C PRO A 361 -3.26 -13.03 8.01
N PHE A 362 -2.51 -12.05 7.50
CA PHE A 362 -2.74 -11.46 6.18
C PHE A 362 -1.72 -11.87 5.12
N ASN A 363 -0.57 -12.43 5.50
CA ASN A 363 0.59 -12.49 4.60
C ASN A 363 1.02 -13.90 4.20
N PHE A 364 0.24 -14.95 4.43
CA PHE A 364 0.62 -16.31 4.06
C PHE A 364 -0.47 -17.07 3.32
N VAL A 365 -0.04 -18.07 2.53
CA VAL A 365 -0.91 -19.10 1.94
C VAL A 365 -0.20 -20.45 1.92
N PHE A 366 -0.99 -21.53 1.89
CA PHE A 366 -0.49 -22.87 1.62
C PHE A 366 -0.68 -23.21 0.14
N MET A 367 0.38 -23.66 -0.52
CA MET A 367 0.33 -24.10 -1.91
C MET A 367 0.47 -25.63 -1.97
N PRO A 368 -0.56 -26.37 -2.42
CA PRO A 368 -0.49 -27.81 -2.60
C PRO A 368 0.62 -28.24 -3.57
N GLU A 369 1.22 -29.39 -3.28
CA GLU A 369 2.12 -30.10 -4.18
C GLU A 369 1.77 -31.59 -4.22
N LYS A 370 2.30 -32.32 -5.21
CA LYS A 370 2.10 -33.78 -5.33
C LYS A 370 2.43 -34.56 -4.05
N SER A 371 3.39 -34.08 -3.26
CA SER A 371 3.85 -34.72 -2.02
C SER A 371 3.98 -33.69 -0.90
N GLY A 372 2.85 -33.11 -0.49
CA GLY A 372 2.76 -32.18 0.63
C GLY A 372 2.36 -30.78 0.18
N TYR A 373 3.05 -29.77 0.70
CA TYR A 373 2.75 -28.36 0.41
C TYR A 373 3.96 -27.47 0.64
N LYS A 374 3.91 -26.28 0.04
CA LYS A 374 4.75 -25.13 0.40
C LYS A 374 3.96 -24.13 1.24
N VAL A 375 4.66 -23.38 2.07
CA VAL A 375 4.13 -22.19 2.74
C VAL A 375 4.72 -20.99 2.04
N ILE A 376 3.87 -20.11 1.53
CA ILE A 376 4.28 -18.89 0.85
C ILE A 376 3.96 -17.72 1.74
N ILE A 377 4.91 -16.81 1.91
CA ILE A 377 4.78 -15.59 2.70
C ILE A 377 5.07 -14.38 1.81
N ASN A 378 4.24 -13.35 1.90
CA ASN A 378 4.59 -12.00 1.46
C ASN A 378 5.30 -11.29 2.62
N ASP A 379 6.57 -10.97 2.45
CA ASP A 379 7.37 -10.38 3.51
C ASP A 379 7.12 -8.88 3.69
N ASP A 380 7.80 -8.26 4.65
CA ASP A 380 7.70 -6.84 4.98
C ASP A 380 8.21 -5.89 3.88
N GLN A 381 8.83 -6.45 2.84
CA GLN A 381 9.33 -5.73 1.66
C GLN A 381 8.52 -6.08 0.40
N ASP A 382 7.35 -6.70 0.55
CA ASP A 382 6.46 -7.14 -0.52
C ASP A 382 7.03 -8.27 -1.40
N HIS A 383 8.10 -8.96 -1.00
CA HIS A 383 8.63 -10.11 -1.75
C HIS A 383 7.88 -11.40 -1.39
N ILE A 384 7.74 -12.28 -2.38
CA ILE A 384 7.16 -13.60 -2.19
C ILE A 384 8.27 -14.56 -1.78
N VAL A 385 8.18 -15.10 -0.57
CA VAL A 385 9.15 -16.02 0.04
C VAL A 385 8.51 -17.39 0.18
N VAL A 386 9.22 -18.43 -0.29
CA VAL A 386 8.73 -19.81 -0.28
C VAL A 386 9.45 -20.61 0.79
N TYR A 387 8.67 -21.35 1.58
CA TYR A 387 9.12 -22.25 2.63
C TYR A 387 8.63 -23.67 2.39
N THR A 388 9.43 -24.65 2.81
CA THR A 388 8.98 -26.05 2.92
C THR A 388 7.93 -26.20 4.02
N ALA A 389 7.17 -27.31 4.02
CA ALA A 389 6.26 -27.65 5.11
C ALA A 389 6.95 -27.73 6.49
N LYS A 390 8.28 -27.91 6.53
CA LYS A 390 9.10 -27.92 7.76
C LYS A 390 9.56 -26.52 8.20
N GLY A 391 9.25 -25.48 7.42
CA GLY A 391 9.62 -24.09 7.73
C GLY A 391 11.00 -23.67 7.22
N GLU A 392 11.63 -24.44 6.32
CA GLU A 392 12.91 -24.06 5.70
C GLU A 392 12.66 -23.14 4.52
N ARG A 393 13.30 -21.96 4.48
CA ARG A 393 13.23 -21.04 3.34
C ARG A 393 13.96 -21.65 2.14
N VAL A 394 13.32 -21.69 0.98
CA VAL A 394 13.89 -22.27 -0.25
C VAL A 394 14.01 -21.28 -1.40
N ALA A 395 13.19 -20.23 -1.44
CA ALA A 395 13.26 -19.21 -2.48
C ALA A 395 12.70 -17.85 -2.02
N ALA A 396 13.03 -16.80 -2.76
CA ALA A 396 12.35 -15.51 -2.69
C ALA A 396 12.38 -14.81 -4.06
N THR A 397 11.35 -14.02 -4.38
CA THR A 397 11.30 -13.23 -5.62
C THR A 397 12.12 -11.95 -5.49
N GLU A 398 12.73 -11.50 -6.58
CA GLU A 398 13.30 -10.15 -6.67
C GLU A 398 12.23 -9.09 -6.90
N GLU A 399 11.13 -9.47 -7.56
CA GLU A 399 9.99 -8.59 -7.74
C GLU A 399 9.14 -8.49 -6.47
N GLN A 400 8.55 -7.30 -6.28
CA GLN A 400 7.55 -7.01 -5.26
C GLN A 400 6.14 -7.29 -5.78
N TYR A 401 5.31 -7.85 -4.90
CA TYR A 401 3.94 -8.27 -5.14
C TYR A 401 3.05 -8.01 -3.91
N CYS A 402 1.74 -8.06 -4.09
CA CYS A 402 0.74 -7.86 -3.04
C CYS A 402 0.83 -6.51 -2.30
N GLY A 403 1.60 -5.54 -2.80
CA GLY A 403 1.71 -4.22 -2.17
C GLY A 403 0.38 -3.47 -2.14
N SER A 404 0.03 -2.96 -0.94
CA SER A 404 -1.15 -2.12 -0.72
C SER A 404 -0.77 -0.73 -0.19
N ALA A 405 -1.78 0.14 -0.07
CA ALA A 405 -1.68 1.44 0.60
C ALA A 405 -2.24 1.42 2.04
N ILE A 406 -2.59 0.25 2.56
CA ILE A 406 -3.19 0.08 3.90
C ILE A 406 -2.06 -0.06 4.92
N GLY A 407 -1.62 1.07 5.46
CA GLY A 407 -0.56 1.13 6.47
C GLY A 407 -1.08 1.05 7.90
N LEU A 408 -0.34 0.35 8.75
CA LEU A 408 -0.44 0.37 10.20
C LEU A 408 0.82 1.02 10.77
N GLU A 409 0.62 2.11 11.50
CA GLU A 409 1.70 2.79 12.21
C GLU A 409 2.18 1.95 13.40
N PHE A 410 3.48 1.66 13.44
CA PHE A 410 4.12 1.10 14.62
C PHE A 410 5.35 1.91 15.03
N ASP A 411 5.64 1.85 16.33
CA ASP A 411 6.82 2.45 16.91
C ASP A 411 7.53 1.38 17.74
N PRO A 412 8.68 0.87 17.28
CA PRO A 412 9.41 -0.16 18.02
C PRO A 412 10.07 0.36 19.31
N LEU A 413 10.05 1.68 19.57
CA LEU A 413 10.78 2.34 20.65
C LEU A 413 9.89 3.04 21.70
N MET A 414 8.56 3.05 21.60
CA MET A 414 7.70 3.75 22.58
C MET A 414 7.54 3.01 23.93
N ALA A 415 7.84 3.71 25.03
CA ALA A 415 7.51 3.31 26.39
C ALA A 415 6.04 3.68 26.75
N PRO A 416 5.37 2.96 27.68
CA PRO A 416 3.91 3.02 27.90
C PRO A 416 3.30 4.37 28.33
N MET A 417 4.11 5.40 28.61
CA MET A 417 3.67 6.66 29.22
C MET A 417 4.34 7.91 28.62
N GLU A 418 5.11 7.79 27.53
CA GLU A 418 5.67 8.98 26.86
C GLU A 418 4.63 9.60 25.91
N LYS A 419 4.41 10.91 26.01
CA LYS A 419 3.65 11.64 24.99
C LYS A 419 4.45 11.61 23.69
N PRO A 420 3.80 11.40 22.53
CA PRO A 420 4.49 11.40 21.25
C PRO A 420 5.21 12.74 21.07
N LYS A 421 6.54 12.71 20.91
CA LYS A 421 7.31 13.88 20.52
C LYS A 421 6.98 14.20 19.05
N THR A 422 6.86 15.47 18.73
CA THR A 422 6.40 15.99 17.43
C THR A 422 7.31 15.63 16.24
N ASP A 423 8.46 14.99 16.50
CA ASP A 423 9.52 14.66 15.52
C ASP A 423 9.58 13.16 15.12
N HIS A 424 8.54 12.35 15.40
CA HIS A 424 8.58 10.91 15.10
C HIS A 424 8.42 10.60 13.60
N LEU A 425 9.43 9.97 13.00
CA LEU A 425 9.32 9.26 11.72
C LEU A 425 8.56 7.95 11.96
N TRP A 426 7.25 7.97 11.72
CA TRP A 426 6.40 6.79 11.84
C TRP A 426 6.90 5.67 10.92
N THR A 427 7.11 4.47 11.49
CA THR A 427 7.36 3.26 10.70
C THR A 427 6.01 2.60 10.40
N TYR A 428 5.83 2.11 9.17
CA TYR A 428 4.59 1.51 8.74
C TYR A 428 4.79 0.04 8.43
N TYR A 429 3.84 -0.79 8.86
CA TYR A 429 3.61 -2.11 8.30
C TYR A 429 2.44 -2.03 7.32
N TYR A 430 2.62 -2.44 6.07
CA TYR A 430 1.54 -2.44 5.09
C TYR A 430 0.86 -3.80 5.03
N ILE A 431 -0.46 -3.83 5.11
CA ILE A 431 -1.24 -5.07 4.98
C ILE A 431 -1.17 -5.52 3.53
N PRO A 432 -0.62 -6.71 3.22
CA PRO A 432 -0.55 -7.17 1.84
C PRO A 432 -1.94 -7.51 1.29
N LEU A 433 -2.11 -7.33 -0.03
CA LEU A 433 -3.25 -7.83 -0.78
C LEU A 433 -3.22 -9.38 -0.81
N PRO A 434 -4.39 -10.04 -0.87
CA PRO A 434 -4.50 -11.48 -0.63
C PRO A 434 -3.79 -12.30 -1.72
N MET A 435 -2.98 -13.29 -1.36
CA MET A 435 -2.52 -14.30 -2.33
C MET A 435 -3.64 -15.33 -2.54
N ILE A 436 -3.91 -15.71 -3.79
CA ILE A 436 -4.93 -16.74 -4.08
C ILE A 436 -4.25 -17.94 -4.73
N VAL A 437 -4.38 -19.11 -4.12
CA VAL A 437 -3.88 -20.36 -4.69
C VAL A 437 -5.02 -21.05 -5.43
N ALA A 438 -4.80 -21.38 -6.70
CA ALA A 438 -5.79 -22.09 -7.52
C ALA A 438 -5.10 -22.97 -8.57
N ASN A 439 -5.79 -24.02 -9.00
CA ASN A 439 -5.38 -24.82 -10.15
C ASN A 439 -6.16 -24.34 -11.37
N LEU A 440 -5.58 -23.42 -12.15
CA LEU A 440 -6.22 -22.83 -13.32
C LEU A 440 -5.90 -23.59 -14.61
N GLY A 441 -4.74 -24.26 -14.66
CA GLY A 441 -4.42 -25.25 -15.68
C GLY A 441 -5.10 -26.59 -15.42
N GLN A 442 -5.52 -27.32 -16.46
CA GLN A 442 -5.98 -28.70 -16.32
C GLN A 442 -4.82 -29.70 -16.04
N ASP A 443 -3.72 -29.25 -15.45
CA ASP A 443 -2.46 -29.99 -15.33
C ASP A 443 -2.05 -30.32 -13.88
N ASN A 444 -3.00 -30.25 -12.94
CA ASN A 444 -2.81 -30.52 -11.50
C ASN A 444 -1.72 -29.67 -10.84
N ARG A 445 -1.33 -28.52 -11.43
CA ARG A 445 -0.35 -27.60 -10.85
C ARG A 445 -1.05 -26.42 -10.21
N SER A 446 -0.78 -26.21 -8.92
CA SER A 446 -1.25 -25.00 -8.24
C SER A 446 -0.45 -23.77 -8.71
N GLU A 447 -1.20 -22.75 -9.07
CA GLU A 447 -0.76 -21.39 -9.37
C GLU A 447 -1.06 -20.50 -8.17
N VAL A 448 -0.29 -19.41 -8.04
CA VAL A 448 -0.48 -18.38 -7.02
C VAL A 448 -0.72 -17.05 -7.70
N LEU A 449 -1.96 -16.57 -7.61
CA LEU A 449 -2.34 -15.25 -8.09
C LEU A 449 -1.92 -14.19 -7.09
N VAL A 450 -1.17 -13.21 -7.59
CA VAL A 450 -0.66 -12.08 -6.83
C VAL A 450 -0.88 -10.79 -7.61
N SER A 451 -1.22 -9.70 -6.92
CA SER A 451 -1.24 -8.38 -7.55
C SER A 451 0.17 -7.81 -7.67
N LYS A 452 0.42 -7.07 -8.75
CA LYS A 452 1.59 -6.21 -8.92
C LYS A 452 1.13 -4.78 -9.14
N ASN A 453 1.05 -4.01 -8.05
CA ASN A 453 0.75 -2.60 -8.11
C ASN A 453 2.02 -1.81 -8.50
N ILE A 454 1.92 -1.01 -9.57
CA ILE A 454 3.06 -0.30 -10.16
C ILE A 454 2.97 1.17 -9.76
N SER A 455 4.01 1.64 -9.07
CA SER A 455 4.21 3.04 -8.77
C SER A 455 5.38 3.60 -9.55
N LEU A 456 5.14 4.65 -10.33
CA LEU A 456 6.20 5.39 -11.01
C LEU A 456 7.11 6.13 -10.00
N ALA A 457 6.60 6.41 -8.80
CA ALA A 457 7.31 7.15 -7.76
C ALA A 457 7.96 6.24 -6.71
N ALA A 458 7.52 4.99 -6.51
CA ALA A 458 8.20 4.05 -5.62
C ALA A 458 9.63 3.69 -6.09
N GLN A 459 9.91 3.83 -7.39
CA GLN A 459 11.29 3.75 -7.93
C GLN A 459 12.24 4.79 -7.32
N PHE A 460 11.69 5.85 -6.72
CA PHE A 460 12.43 6.97 -6.16
C PHE A 460 12.17 7.17 -4.65
N PHE A 461 11.10 6.56 -4.10
CA PHE A 461 10.65 6.71 -2.71
C PHE A 461 10.03 5.40 -2.19
N GLU A 462 10.78 4.59 -1.42
CA GLU A 462 10.35 3.25 -0.99
C GLU A 462 9.06 3.21 -0.16
N THR A 463 8.72 4.29 0.57
CA THR A 463 7.48 4.40 1.37
C THR A 463 6.29 4.95 0.59
N PHE A 464 6.47 5.32 -0.68
CA PHE A 464 5.41 5.93 -1.49
C PHE A 464 4.44 4.87 -2.06
N ARG A 465 3.47 4.47 -1.24
CA ARG A 465 2.44 3.47 -1.57
C ARG A 465 1.27 4.05 -2.39
N THR A 466 1.59 4.67 -3.52
CA THR A 466 0.61 5.28 -4.41
C THR A 466 0.83 4.74 -5.82
N PHE A 467 -0.20 4.07 -6.35
CA PHE A 467 -0.07 3.24 -7.54
C PHE A 467 -0.99 3.75 -8.67
N SER A 468 -0.42 4.09 -9.81
CA SER A 468 -1.19 4.59 -10.95
C SER A 468 -1.62 3.45 -11.89
N GLN A 469 -1.02 2.27 -11.74
CA GLN A 469 -1.28 1.08 -12.54
C GLN A 469 -1.22 -0.17 -11.67
N GLY A 470 -1.87 -1.24 -12.11
CA GLY A 470 -1.76 -2.56 -11.51
C GLY A 470 -1.87 -3.67 -12.55
N GLU A 471 -1.35 -4.84 -12.19
CA GLU A 471 -1.44 -6.09 -12.94
C GLU A 471 -1.81 -7.21 -11.96
N ILE A 472 -2.48 -8.27 -12.42
CA ILE A 472 -2.56 -9.54 -11.71
C ILE A 472 -1.62 -10.52 -12.40
N HIS A 473 -0.75 -11.16 -11.62
CA HIS A 473 0.23 -12.14 -12.08
C HIS A 473 -0.16 -13.51 -11.54
N SER A 474 -0.08 -14.53 -12.39
CA SER A 474 -0.09 -15.92 -11.97
C SER A 474 1.33 -16.43 -11.90
N LEU A 475 1.74 -16.84 -10.70
CA LEU A 475 3.05 -17.42 -10.45
C LEU A 475 2.92 -18.95 -10.29
N TYR A 476 3.94 -19.68 -10.74
CA TYR A 476 4.05 -21.12 -10.52
C TYR A 476 5.40 -21.48 -9.92
N TRP A 477 5.44 -22.56 -9.15
CA TRP A 477 6.67 -23.12 -8.60
C TRP A 477 7.29 -24.13 -9.56
N ASP A 478 8.54 -23.91 -9.97
CA ASP A 478 9.26 -24.79 -10.90
C ASP A 478 10.19 -25.80 -10.23
N GLY A 479 10.28 -25.78 -8.90
CA GLY A 479 11.23 -26.58 -8.10
C GLY A 479 12.40 -25.78 -7.53
N VAL A 480 12.68 -24.59 -8.07
CA VAL A 480 13.77 -23.70 -7.65
C VAL A 480 13.22 -22.35 -7.16
N GLY A 481 12.24 -21.79 -7.85
CA GLY A 481 11.70 -20.46 -7.58
C GLY A 481 10.25 -20.29 -8.02
N MET A 482 9.67 -19.14 -7.65
CA MET A 482 8.38 -18.69 -8.19
C MET A 482 8.62 -17.97 -9.50
N ASN A 483 8.03 -18.47 -10.58
CA ASN A 483 8.15 -17.89 -11.92
C ASN A 483 6.80 -17.42 -12.44
N LEU A 484 6.82 -16.39 -13.28
CA LEU A 484 5.63 -15.87 -13.94
C LEU A 484 5.13 -16.88 -14.98
N LEU A 485 3.87 -17.31 -14.85
CA LEU A 485 3.18 -18.12 -15.87
C LEU A 485 2.48 -17.21 -16.90
N TRP A 486 1.68 -16.27 -16.39
CA TRP A 486 0.96 -15.29 -17.20
C TRP A 486 0.61 -14.07 -16.33
N LYS A 487 0.24 -12.97 -16.98
CA LYS A 487 -0.27 -11.78 -16.28
C LYS A 487 -1.32 -11.05 -17.09
N THR A 488 -2.18 -10.29 -16.42
CA THR A 488 -3.11 -9.38 -17.11
C THR A 488 -2.36 -8.29 -17.86
N ARG A 489 -3.02 -7.70 -18.87
CA ARG A 489 -2.67 -6.35 -19.36
C ARG A 489 -2.65 -5.36 -18.19
N ARG A 490 -1.89 -4.27 -18.36
CA ARG A 490 -1.86 -3.17 -17.39
C ARG A 490 -3.24 -2.56 -17.21
N ILE A 491 -3.69 -2.53 -15.96
CA ILE A 491 -4.93 -1.89 -15.55
C ILE A 491 -4.59 -0.46 -15.10
N LYS A 492 -5.33 0.53 -15.59
CA LYS A 492 -5.17 1.92 -15.15
C LYS A 492 -5.90 2.09 -13.81
N GLY A 493 -5.15 2.43 -12.77
CA GLY A 493 -5.65 2.49 -11.39
C GLY A 493 -4.88 1.55 -10.45
N THR A 494 -5.16 1.68 -9.17
CA THR A 494 -4.61 0.81 -8.12
C THR A 494 -5.48 -0.42 -7.98
N VAL A 495 -4.89 -1.63 -8.00
CA VAL A 495 -5.59 -2.85 -7.58
C VAL A 495 -5.72 -2.81 -6.05
N THR A 496 -6.93 -2.97 -5.54
CA THR A 496 -7.25 -2.90 -4.11
C THR A 496 -7.77 -4.21 -3.55
N GLY A 497 -8.10 -5.18 -4.41
CA GLY A 497 -8.50 -6.54 -4.04
C GLY A 497 -8.85 -7.35 -5.29
N TYR A 498 -8.89 -8.66 -5.15
CA TYR A 498 -9.30 -9.57 -6.22
C TYR A 498 -9.79 -10.90 -5.63
N ALA A 499 -10.57 -11.63 -6.41
CA ALA A 499 -11.13 -12.92 -6.05
C ALA A 499 -11.24 -13.82 -7.29
N LEU A 500 -11.28 -15.14 -7.06
CA LEU A 500 -11.72 -16.11 -8.06
C LEU A 500 -13.15 -16.54 -7.70
N ALA A 501 -14.14 -15.98 -8.37
CA ALA A 501 -15.54 -16.14 -8.03
C ALA A 501 -16.43 -16.00 -9.28
N ASP A 502 -17.60 -16.63 -9.21
CA ASP A 502 -18.66 -16.51 -10.20
C ASP A 502 -19.47 -15.24 -9.89
N ILE A 503 -19.12 -14.14 -10.55
CA ILE A 503 -19.70 -12.81 -10.24
C ILE A 503 -21.03 -12.57 -10.95
N ASP A 504 -21.24 -13.22 -12.10
CA ASP A 504 -22.44 -13.08 -12.91
C ASP A 504 -23.43 -14.23 -12.74
N ASN A 505 -23.13 -15.20 -11.87
CA ASN A 505 -23.95 -16.35 -11.52
C ASN A 505 -24.22 -17.29 -12.71
N ASP A 506 -23.23 -17.45 -13.58
CA ASP A 506 -23.32 -18.32 -14.75
C ASP A 506 -22.77 -19.75 -14.50
N GLY A 507 -22.29 -20.02 -13.28
CA GLY A 507 -21.70 -21.28 -12.85
C GLY A 507 -20.19 -21.40 -13.13
N GLN A 508 -19.56 -20.42 -13.77
CA GLN A 508 -18.12 -20.37 -14.04
C GLN A 508 -17.45 -19.31 -13.16
N LYS A 509 -16.19 -19.52 -12.80
CA LYS A 509 -15.44 -18.52 -12.02
C LYS A 509 -14.70 -17.56 -12.94
N GLU A 510 -14.75 -16.28 -12.59
CA GLU A 510 -13.93 -15.23 -13.18
C GLU A 510 -12.78 -14.85 -12.23
N LEU A 511 -11.73 -14.29 -12.81
CA LEU A 511 -10.86 -13.40 -12.07
C LEU A 511 -11.54 -12.05 -11.90
N VAL A 512 -12.05 -11.79 -10.71
CA VAL A 512 -12.66 -10.52 -10.32
C VAL A 512 -11.58 -9.62 -9.73
N VAL A 513 -11.43 -8.41 -10.25
CA VAL A 513 -10.41 -7.44 -9.83
C VAL A 513 -11.08 -6.13 -9.46
N CYS A 514 -10.91 -5.70 -8.20
CA CYS A 514 -11.37 -4.42 -7.70
C CYS A 514 -10.25 -3.39 -7.86
N ILE A 515 -10.58 -2.26 -8.49
CA ILE A 515 -9.63 -1.18 -8.73
C ILE A 515 -10.17 0.16 -8.25
N THR A 516 -9.27 1.01 -7.74
CA THR A 516 -9.52 2.44 -7.54
C THR A 516 -8.86 3.25 -8.64
N THR A 517 -9.61 4.15 -9.28
CA THR A 517 -9.10 5.00 -10.35
C THR A 517 -8.02 5.96 -9.88
N TRP A 518 -7.13 6.32 -10.80
CA TRP A 518 -6.10 7.35 -10.60
C TRP A 518 -6.47 8.61 -11.39
N PRO A 519 -7.17 9.60 -10.80
CA PRO A 519 -7.65 10.77 -11.53
C PRO A 519 -6.58 11.86 -11.73
N GLY A 520 -5.32 11.62 -11.34
CA GLY A 520 -4.23 12.58 -11.49
C GLY A 520 -4.48 13.89 -10.75
N ALA A 521 -4.36 15.02 -11.46
CA ALA A 521 -4.45 16.38 -10.92
C ALA A 521 -5.83 16.73 -10.31
N ALA A 522 -6.88 15.96 -10.61
CA ALA A 522 -8.21 16.16 -10.01
C ALA A 522 -8.31 15.72 -8.54
N GLY A 523 -7.26 15.10 -7.98
CA GLY A 523 -7.12 14.87 -6.54
C GLY A 523 -7.82 13.62 -5.99
N LEU A 524 -7.64 13.36 -4.69
CA LEU A 524 -8.10 12.14 -4.01
C LEU A 524 -9.63 11.97 -3.99
N SER A 525 -10.39 13.08 -3.93
CA SER A 525 -11.86 13.06 -3.88
C SER A 525 -12.51 12.63 -5.21
N ALA A 526 -11.77 12.66 -6.31
CA ALA A 526 -12.23 12.20 -7.62
C ALA A 526 -12.01 10.70 -7.85
N ARG A 527 -11.39 9.99 -6.89
CA ARG A 527 -11.18 8.54 -6.99
C ARG A 527 -12.51 7.80 -6.99
N ARG A 528 -12.61 6.80 -7.86
CA ARG A 528 -13.79 5.95 -8.04
C ARG A 528 -13.37 4.50 -8.02
N THR A 529 -14.25 3.62 -7.57
CA THR A 529 -14.03 2.17 -7.65
C THR A 529 -14.68 1.62 -8.91
N ILE A 530 -14.00 0.68 -9.56
CA ILE A 530 -14.50 -0.11 -10.68
C ILE A 530 -14.17 -1.56 -10.37
N VAL A 531 -15.05 -2.48 -10.75
CA VAL A 531 -14.78 -3.92 -10.73
C VAL A 531 -14.62 -4.40 -12.17
N LEU A 532 -13.57 -5.19 -12.41
CA LEU A 532 -13.33 -5.89 -13.67
C LEU A 532 -13.52 -7.38 -13.43
N ALA A 533 -14.09 -8.09 -14.39
CA ALA A 533 -14.19 -9.55 -14.37
C ALA A 533 -13.61 -10.12 -15.66
N TYR A 534 -12.63 -11.01 -15.55
CA TYR A 534 -11.98 -11.67 -16.66
C TYR A 534 -12.42 -13.13 -16.71
N LYS A 535 -13.04 -13.55 -17.82
CA LYS A 535 -13.30 -14.97 -18.07
C LYS A 535 -11.95 -15.71 -18.16
N LEU A 536 -11.84 -16.83 -17.45
CA LEU A 536 -10.58 -17.59 -17.33
C LEU A 536 -10.33 -18.50 -18.54
N ASP A 537 -11.38 -19.09 -19.11
CA ASP A 537 -11.31 -19.97 -20.28
C ASP A 537 -11.42 -19.21 -21.62
N GLY A 538 -10.64 -19.65 -22.61
CA GLY A 538 -10.64 -19.10 -23.96
C GLY A 538 -11.75 -19.63 -24.90
N SER A 539 -12.49 -20.67 -24.51
CA SER A 539 -13.55 -21.29 -25.32
C SER A 539 -14.88 -20.54 -25.27
N SER A 540 -15.14 -19.79 -24.20
CA SER A 540 -16.32 -18.92 -24.08
C SER A 540 -16.24 -17.72 -25.03
N MET A 541 -15.05 -17.18 -25.26
CA MET A 541 -14.78 -15.96 -26.07
C MET A 541 -15.36 -15.87 -27.50
N SER A 542 -16.01 -16.91 -28.03
CA SER A 542 -16.58 -16.95 -29.36
C SER A 542 -17.92 -16.19 -29.54
N GLN A 543 -18.53 -15.63 -28.49
CA GLN A 543 -19.77 -14.84 -28.65
C GLN A 543 -19.66 -13.38 -28.15
N PRO A 544 -19.85 -12.38 -29.02
CA PRO A 544 -20.06 -11.00 -28.59
C PRO A 544 -21.28 -10.90 -27.67
N GLY A 545 -21.10 -10.44 -26.43
CA GLY A 545 -22.18 -10.16 -25.47
C GLY A 545 -22.29 -11.07 -24.24
N GLU A 546 -21.38 -12.01 -24.06
CA GLU A 546 -21.40 -13.14 -23.11
C GLU A 546 -21.46 -12.89 -21.59
N PHE A 547 -21.59 -11.65 -21.10
CA PHE A 547 -21.93 -11.39 -19.69
C PHE A 547 -23.46 -11.27 -19.52
N GLY A 548 -24.20 -12.24 -20.07
CA GLY A 548 -25.66 -12.20 -20.21
C GLY A 548 -26.14 -11.24 -21.30
N ILE A 549 -26.66 -11.80 -22.39
CA ILE A 549 -27.66 -11.14 -23.22
C ILE A 549 -28.99 -11.79 -22.83
N ASP A 550 -29.92 -11.03 -22.25
CA ASP A 550 -31.33 -11.40 -22.36
C ASP A 550 -31.70 -11.26 -23.84
N GLN A 551 -31.83 -12.39 -24.54
CA GLN A 551 -32.58 -12.41 -25.80
C GLN A 551 -34.06 -12.22 -25.43
N SER A 552 -34.44 -10.96 -25.25
CA SER A 552 -35.84 -10.56 -25.36
C SER A 552 -36.13 -10.29 -26.83
N GLU A 553 -36.72 -11.28 -27.49
CA GLU A 553 -37.74 -11.03 -28.52
C GLU A 553 -39.13 -11.14 -27.91
#